data_AF-A0A0R1TXM6-F1
#
_entry.id   AF-A0A0R1TXM6-F1
#
_cell.length_a   1.000
_cell.length_b   1.000
_cell.length_c   1.000
_cell.angle_alpha   90.00
_cell.angle_beta   90.00
_cell.angle_gamma   90.00
#
_symmetry.space_group_name_H-M   'P 1'
#
loop_
_entity.id
_entity.type
_entity.pdbx_description
1 polymer ?
#
loop_
_entity_poly.entity_id
_entity_poly.type
_entity_poly.pdbx_seq_one_letter_code
_entity_poly.pdbx_strand_id
1 'polypeptide(L)' 'MGRKKVTKRHGILRETFPAVFIVELSHEENAVERVSYSYTDVLTNSIVLDFD' A
#
# COMPACT_ATOMS: atom_id res chain seq x y z
N MET A 1 1.97 13.75 -23.68
CA MET A 1 1.57 13.90 -22.27
C MET A 1 1.00 12.58 -21.80
N GLY A 2 1.79 11.80 -21.06
CA GLY A 2 1.54 10.38 -20.79
C GLY A 2 0.62 10.16 -19.59
N ARG A 3 -0.24 9.14 -19.66
CA ARG A 3 -1.05 8.67 -18.53
C ARG A 3 -0.14 7.90 -17.58
N LYS A 4 -0.02 8.35 -16.32
CA LYS A 4 0.67 7.59 -15.27
C LYS A 4 -0.21 6.38 -14.94
N LYS A 5 0.27 5.16 -15.19
CA LYS A 5 -0.43 3.93 -14.84
C LYS A 5 -0.40 3.80 -13.31
N VAL A 6 -1.56 3.81 -12.66
CA VAL A 6 -1.70 3.60 -11.21
C VAL A 6 -2.25 2.20 -11.01
N THR A 7 -1.57 1.38 -10.22
CA THR A 7 -2.05 0.06 -9.81
C THR A 7 -2.78 0.19 -8.49
N LYS A 8 -4.04 -0.24 -8.44
CA LYS A 8 -4.83 -0.32 -7.21
C LYS A 8 -4.75 -1.75 -6.66
N ARG A 9 -4.57 -1.89 -5.35
CA ARG A 9 -4.58 -3.17 -4.64
C ARG A 9 -5.33 -2.99 -3.33
N HIS A 10 -6.08 -4.00 -2.93
CA HIS A 10 -6.73 -4.04 -1.63
C HIS A 10 -5.82 -4.74 -0.62
N GLY A 11 -5.91 -4.32 0.63
CA GLY A 11 -5.14 -4.92 1.71
C GLY A 11 -5.63 -4.49 3.07
N ILE A 12 -5.12 -5.16 4.10
CA ILE A 12 -5.48 -4.93 5.50
C ILE A 12 -4.24 -4.38 6.20
N LEU A 13 -4.40 -3.27 6.93
CA LEU A 13 -3.35 -2.77 7.83
C LEU A 13 -3.13 -3.78 8.96
N ARG A 14 -1.92 -4.31 9.09
CA ARG A 14 -1.57 -5.33 10.09
C ARG A 14 -0.86 -4.73 11.30
N GLU A 15 0.20 -3.96 11.04
CA GLU A 15 1.09 -3.45 12.08
C GLU A 15 1.51 -2.01 11.76
N THR A 16 1.77 -1.22 12.80
CA THR A 16 2.23 0.17 12.67
C THR A 16 3.44 0.40 13.56
N PHE A 17 4.45 1.06 13.01
CA PHE A 17 5.66 1.48 13.70
C PHE A 17 5.87 2.99 13.50
N PRO A 18 6.78 3.63 14.26
CA PRO A 18 7.03 5.06 14.14
C PRO A 18 7.45 5.53 12.73
N ALA A 19 8.12 4.68 11.96
CA ALA A 19 8.64 5.03 10.63
C ALA A 19 7.86 4.41 9.46
N VAL A 20 7.20 3.27 9.69
CA VAL A 20 6.56 2.47 8.64
C VAL A 20 5.30 1.80 9.14
N PHE A 21 4.42 1.39 8.22
CA PHE A 21 3.28 0.54 8.48
C PHE A 21 3.28 -0.66 7.53
N ILE A 22 2.74 -1.78 8.00
CA ILE A 22 2.71 -3.05 7.27
C ILE A 22 1.29 -3.31 6.78
N VAL A 23 1.14 -3.50 5.48
CA VAL A 23 -0.12 -3.87 4.83
C VAL A 23 0.00 -5.28 4.28
N GLU A 24 -1.01 -6.09 4.56
CA GLU A 24 -1.18 -7.40 3.94
C GLU A 24 -2.12 -7.27 2.73
N LEU A 25 -1.59 -7.52 1.54
CA LEU A 25 -2.33 -7.39 0.29
C LEU A 25 -3.11 -8.68 0.00
N SER A 26 -4.36 -8.55 -0.40
CA SER A 26 -5.16 -9.67 -0.88
C SER A 26 -4.83 -9.95 -2.34
N HIS A 27 -4.32 -11.15 -2.61
CA HIS A 27 -4.16 -11.69 -3.96
C HIS A 27 -5.17 -12.82 -4.18
N GLU A 28 -5.73 -12.92 -5.40
CA GLU A 28 -6.69 -13.99 -5.76
C GLU A 28 -6.08 -15.40 -5.75
N GLU A 29 -4.74 -15.50 -5.78
CA GLU A 29 -4.01 -16.77 -5.90
C GLU A 29 -3.27 -17.17 -4.61
N ASN A 30 -3.98 -17.22 -3.47
CA ASN A 30 -3.54 -17.84 -2.20
C ASN A 30 -2.20 -17.36 -1.58
N ALA A 31 -1.50 -16.42 -2.20
CA ALA A 31 -0.25 -15.86 -1.69
C ALA A 31 -0.55 -14.58 -0.90
N VAL A 32 -0.25 -14.61 0.39
CA VAL A 32 -0.31 -13.43 1.27
C VAL A 32 0.96 -12.61 1.05
N GLU A 33 0.84 -11.46 0.39
CA GLU A 33 1.95 -10.52 0.21
C GLU A 33 1.93 -9.46 1.32
N ARG A 34 3.00 -9.35 2.12
CA ARG A 34 3.17 -8.28 3.11
C ARG A 34 4.11 -7.21 2.57
N VAL A 35 3.65 -5.97 2.60
CA VAL A 35 4.39 -4.81 2.13
C VAL A 35 4.52 -3.78 3.24
N SER A 36 5.71 -3.22 3.42
CA SER A 36 5.92 -2.06 4.28
C SER A 36 5.89 -0.77 3.47
N TYR A 37 5.25 0.25 4.03
CA TYR A 37 5.24 1.61 3.49
C TYR A 37 5.67 2.58 4.57
N SER A 38 6.39 3.63 4.20
CA SER A 38 6.71 4.74 5.09
C SER A 38 5.62 5.82 5.04
N TYR A 39 5.51 6.63 6.09
CA TYR A 39 4.63 7.80 6.07
C TYR A 39 5.06 8.82 5.00
N THR A 40 6.36 8.86 4.68
CA THR A 40 6.89 9.70 3.60
C THR A 40 6.36 9.28 2.24
N ASP A 41 6.09 8.00 2.00
CA ASP A 41 5.54 7.53 0.73
C ASP A 41 4.14 8.12 0.47
N VAL A 42 3.33 8.24 1.53
CA VAL A 42 2.03 8.91 1.48
C VAL A 42 2.22 10.42 1.29
N LEU A 43 3.11 11.03 2.08
CA LEU A 43 3.35 12.48 2.04
C LEU A 43 3.91 12.97 0.67
N THR A 44 4.70 12.13 0.01
CA THR A 44 5.31 12.42 -1.31
C THR A 44 4.44 11.95 -2.48
N ASN A 45 3.24 11.41 -2.22
CA ASN A 45 2.33 10.84 -3.21
C ASN A 45 2.99 9.72 -4.07
N SER A 46 3.93 9.00 -3.47
CA SER A 46 4.48 7.77 -4.04
C SER A 46 3.40 6.67 -4.03
N ILE A 47 2.53 6.70 -3.01
CA ILE A 47 1.31 5.89 -2.91
C ILE A 47 0.11 6.77 -2.52
N VAL A 48 -1.10 6.23 -2.70
CA VAL A 48 -2.36 6.83 -2.22
C VAL A 48 -3.15 5.75 -1.49
N LEU A 49 -3.68 6.09 -0.31
CA LEU A 49 -4.53 5.22 0.48
C LEU A 49 -5.99 5.60 0.27
N ASP A 50 -6.86 4.59 0.22
CA ASP A 50 -8.31 4.70 0.08
C ASP A 50 -8.94 3.76 1.14
N PHE A 51 -9.96 4.23 1.87
CA PHE A 51 -10.50 3.56 3.06
C PHE A 51 -11.99 3.18 2.94
N ASP A 52 -12.49 3.07 1.70
CA ASP A 52 -13.86 2.65 1.36
C ASP A 52 -14.31 1.34 2.04
#